data_AF-A0A2V8PEA1-F1
#
_entry.id   AF-A0A2V8PEA1-F1
#
_cell.length_a   1.000
_cell.length_b   1.000
_cell.length_c   1.000
_cell.angle_alpha   90.00
_cell.angle_beta   90.00
_cell.angle_gamma   90.00
#
_symmetry.space_group_name_H-M   'P 1'
#
loop_
_entity.id
_entity.type
_entity.pdbx_description
1 polymer ?
#
loop_
_entity_poly.entity_id
_entity_poly.type
_entity_poly.pdbx_seq_one_letter_code
_entity_poly.pdbx_strand_id
1 'polypeptide(L)'
;QVALVPKERTIKVPSDAKRKKLESLYAQVRQIRETKKGYERLGEIWETQQAEHPGDWLLSMEIFEILDTTEQQPELKARIEKFLNEKKAQTKDLTTLIGWGFRLVDYHKKPEYQAVLHASPK
;
A
#
# COMPACT_ATOMS: atom_id res chain seq x y z
N GLN A 1 53.31 -4.32 21.59
CA GLN A 1 52.54 -3.90 20.40
C GLN A 1 51.07 -3.82 20.81
N VAL A 2 50.41 -2.69 20.58
CA VAL A 2 49.01 -2.46 20.98
C VAL A 2 48.13 -2.69 19.76
N ALA A 3 47.22 -3.66 19.83
CA ALA A 3 46.23 -3.91 18.78
C ALA A 3 45.16 -2.80 18.81
N LEU A 4 45.07 -2.04 17.71
CA LEU A 4 43.94 -1.13 17.46
C LEU A 4 42.78 -1.97 16.95
N VAL A 5 41.85 -2.32 17.83
CA VAL A 5 40.57 -2.92 17.45
C VAL A 5 39.63 -1.77 17.04
N PRO A 6 39.14 -1.71 15.79
CA PRO A 6 38.15 -0.72 15.41
C PRO A 6 36.83 -1.02 16.13
N LYS A 7 36.37 -0.10 16.97
CA LYS A 7 34.98 -0.14 17.48
C LYS A 7 34.06 0.36 16.37
N GLU A 8 33.74 -0.50 15.41
CA GLU A 8 32.60 -0.26 14.52
C GLU A 8 31.32 -0.27 15.35
N ARG A 9 30.84 0.93 15.70
CA ARG A 9 29.45 1.10 16.12
C ARG A 9 28.63 1.25 14.86
N THR A 10 28.10 0.14 14.35
CA THR A 10 27.01 0.19 13.38
C THR A 10 25.85 0.90 14.09
N ILE A 11 25.67 2.19 13.81
CA ILE A 11 24.47 2.92 14.25
C ILE A 11 23.32 2.15 13.60
N LYS A 12 22.52 1.40 14.36
CA LYS A 12 21.24 0.87 13.86
C LYS A 12 20.33 2.09 13.72
N VAL A 13 20.37 2.64 12.52
CA VAL A 13 19.92 3.99 12.11
C VAL A 13 18.39 4.08 12.21
N PRO A 14 17.80 5.22 12.59
CA PRO A 14 16.35 5.51 12.54
C PRO A 14 15.61 5.06 11.27
N SER A 15 16.33 4.92 10.15
CA SER A 15 15.86 4.32 8.90
C SER A 15 15.26 2.92 9.08
N ASP A 16 15.85 2.06 9.93
CA ASP A 16 15.32 0.72 10.18
C ASP A 16 13.97 0.76 10.91
N ALA A 17 13.78 1.69 11.84
CA ALA A 17 12.51 1.84 12.56
C ALA A 17 11.41 2.32 11.61
N LYS A 18 11.73 3.31 10.77
CA LYS A 18 10.81 3.82 9.73
C LYS A 18 10.42 2.72 8.74
N ARG A 19 11.39 1.97 8.22
CA ARG A 19 11.13 0.86 7.30
C ARG A 19 10.25 -0.23 7.94
N LYS A 20 10.56 -0.65 9.16
CA LYS A 20 9.74 -1.64 9.91
C LYS A 20 8.31 -1.15 10.13
N LYS A 21 8.11 0.14 10.36
CA LYS A 21 6.78 0.72 10.50
C LYS A 21 6.00 0.60 9.20
N LEU A 22 6.60 0.95 8.06
CA LEU A 22 5.97 0.78 6.75
C LEU A 22 5.63 -0.68 6.46
N GLU A 23 6.58 -1.59 6.69
CA GLU A 23 6.37 -3.04 6.55
C GLU A 23 5.20 -3.53 7.41
N SER A 24 5.06 -3.00 8.63
CA SER A 24 3.92 -3.29 9.52
C SER A 24 2.59 -2.75 9.00
N LEU A 25 2.55 -1.58 8.37
CA LEU A 25 1.34 -1.05 7.73
C LEU A 25 0.90 -1.94 6.57
N TYR A 26 1.84 -2.38 5.72
CA TYR A 26 1.57 -3.35 4.66
C TYR A 26 1.02 -4.68 5.20
N ALA A 27 1.62 -5.22 6.26
CA ALA A 27 1.15 -6.46 6.88
C ALA A 27 -0.30 -6.34 7.36
N GLN A 28 -0.68 -5.20 7.93
CA GLN A 28 -2.06 -4.94 8.38
C GLN A 28 -3.05 -4.89 7.21
N VAL A 29 -2.72 -4.16 6.14
CA VAL A 29 -3.58 -4.10 4.94
C VAL A 29 -3.75 -5.47 4.30
N ARG A 30 -2.66 -6.24 4.21
CA ARG A 30 -2.69 -7.62 3.72
C ARG A 30 -3.60 -8.51 4.58
N GLN A 31 -3.48 -8.41 5.90
CA GLN A 31 -4.34 -9.16 6.82
C GLN A 31 -5.82 -8.78 6.63
N ILE A 32 -6.15 -7.49 6.47
CA ILE A 32 -7.52 -7.03 6.20
C ILE A 32 -8.05 -7.65 4.90
N ARG A 33 -7.24 -7.64 3.83
CA ARG A 33 -7.60 -8.24 2.54
C ARG A 33 -7.86 -9.74 2.65
N GLU A 34 -6.95 -10.48 3.27
CA GLU A 34 -7.03 -11.94 3.37
C GLU A 34 -8.18 -12.40 4.28
N THR A 35 -8.38 -11.72 5.41
CA THR A 35 -9.43 -12.06 6.38
C THR A 35 -10.79 -11.50 6.04
N LYS A 36 -10.86 -10.50 5.15
CA LYS A 36 -12.06 -9.74 4.79
C LYS A 36 -12.75 -9.08 5.99
N LYS A 37 -11.96 -8.65 6.98
CA LYS A 37 -12.41 -8.02 8.24
C LYS A 37 -11.51 -6.84 8.60
N GLY A 38 -12.00 -5.95 9.45
CA GLY A 38 -11.21 -4.84 9.98
C GLY A 38 -11.10 -3.65 9.03
N TYR A 39 -12.05 -3.49 8.11
CA TYR A 39 -12.02 -2.42 7.11
C TYR A 39 -12.04 -1.03 7.74
N GLU A 40 -12.69 -0.86 8.89
CA GLU A 40 -12.72 0.39 9.66
C GLU A 40 -11.33 0.93 10.02
N ARG A 41 -10.30 0.07 10.03
CA ARG A 41 -8.92 0.45 10.32
C ARG A 41 -8.18 1.05 9.12
N LEU A 42 -8.71 0.90 7.90
CA LEU A 42 -8.04 1.39 6.68
C LEU A 42 -7.82 2.91 6.70
N GLY A 43 -8.73 3.67 7.29
CA GLY A 43 -8.57 5.11 7.45
C GLY A 43 -7.36 5.46 8.33
N GLU A 44 -7.25 4.86 9.52
CA GLU A 44 -6.12 5.07 10.42
C GLU A 44 -4.78 4.67 9.80
N ILE A 45 -4.76 3.53 9.10
CA ILE A 45 -3.57 3.03 8.39
C ILE A 45 -3.14 4.04 7.33
N TRP A 46 -4.09 4.57 6.55
CA TRP A 46 -3.78 5.53 5.50
C TRP A 46 -3.30 6.86 6.06
N GLU A 47 -3.93 7.41 7.10
CA GLU A 47 -3.49 8.65 7.74
C GLU A 47 -2.07 8.48 8.35
N THR A 48 -1.77 7.33 8.95
CA THR A 48 -0.43 7.01 9.45
C THR A 48 0.59 6.93 8.31
N GLN A 49 0.24 6.28 7.20
CA GLN A 49 1.08 6.23 6.00
C GLN A 49 1.35 7.63 5.45
N GLN A 50 0.35 8.51 5.41
CA GLN A 50 0.52 9.87 4.90
C GLN A 50 1.41 10.72 5.81
N ALA A 51 1.27 10.58 7.13
CA ALA A 51 2.09 11.31 8.09
C ALA A 51 3.56 10.85 8.08
N GLU A 52 3.80 9.55 8.06
CA GLU A 52 5.14 8.99 8.25
C GLU A 52 5.86 8.65 6.92
N HIS A 53 5.08 8.30 5.90
CA HIS A 53 5.53 7.78 4.60
C HIS A 53 4.81 8.41 3.39
N PRO A 54 4.77 9.75 3.26
CA PRO A 54 3.99 10.43 2.20
C PRO A 54 4.47 10.13 0.77
N GLY A 55 5.63 9.50 0.61
CA GLY A 55 6.15 9.04 -0.68
C GLY A 55 5.63 7.67 -1.13
N ASP A 56 5.06 6.89 -0.22
CA ASP A 56 4.58 5.53 -0.51
C ASP A 56 3.18 5.57 -1.12
N TRP A 57 3.11 5.56 -2.45
CA TRP A 57 1.85 5.52 -3.18
C TRP A 57 1.28 4.10 -3.29
N LEU A 58 2.12 3.07 -3.16
CA LEU A 58 1.71 1.70 -3.43
C LEU A 58 0.81 1.16 -2.31
N LEU A 59 1.08 1.47 -1.04
CA LEU A 59 0.18 1.14 0.05
C LEU A 59 -1.18 1.83 -0.10
N SER A 60 -1.20 3.09 -0.56
CA SER A 60 -2.44 3.78 -0.92
C SER A 60 -3.22 3.06 -2.04
N MET A 61 -2.53 2.52 -3.05
CA MET A 61 -3.18 1.73 -4.12
C MET A 61 -3.79 0.43 -3.59
N GLU A 62 -3.10 -0.29 -2.69
CA GLU A 62 -3.63 -1.52 -2.06
C GLU A 62 -4.90 -1.22 -1.25
N ILE A 63 -4.93 -0.11 -0.51
CA ILE A 63 -6.12 0.31 0.25
C ILE A 63 -7.25 0.71 -0.72
N PHE A 64 -6.93 1.42 -1.81
CA PHE A 64 -7.91 1.77 -2.84
C PHE A 64 -8.58 0.53 -3.43
N GLU A 65 -7.82 -0.51 -3.79
CA GLU A 65 -8.37 -1.76 -4.34
C GLU A 65 -9.33 -2.44 -3.36
N ILE A 66 -8.99 -2.49 -2.07
CA ILE A 66 -9.87 -3.05 -1.04
C ILE A 66 -11.17 -2.25 -0.94
N LEU A 67 -11.09 -0.92 -0.89
CA LEU A 67 -12.27 -0.06 -0.78
C LEU A 67 -13.14 -0.08 -2.04
N ASP A 68 -12.51 -0.21 -3.19
CA ASP A 68 -13.18 -0.32 -4.48
C ASP A 68 -13.91 -1.67 -4.64
N THR A 69 -13.38 -2.74 -4.04
CA THR A 69 -14.02 -4.07 -4.02
C THR A 69 -15.14 -4.17 -2.99
N THR A 70 -15.00 -3.49 -1.85
CA THR A 70 -15.89 -3.67 -0.69
C THR A 70 -16.97 -2.60 -0.56
N GLU A 71 -16.76 -1.44 -1.19
CA GLU A 71 -17.67 -0.28 -1.20
C GLU A 71 -18.01 0.30 0.19
N GLN A 72 -17.27 -0.06 1.25
CA GLN A 72 -17.64 0.28 2.64
C GLN A 72 -17.33 1.72 3.06
N GLN A 73 -16.29 2.35 2.50
CA GLN A 73 -15.85 3.69 2.88
C GLN A 73 -15.62 4.57 1.63
N PRO A 74 -16.71 5.01 0.96
CA PRO A 74 -16.61 5.75 -0.30
C PRO A 74 -15.89 7.09 -0.16
N GLU A 75 -16.02 7.77 0.98
CA GLU A 75 -15.30 9.03 1.24
C GLU A 75 -13.79 8.83 1.34
N LEU A 76 -13.35 7.80 2.06
CA LEU A 76 -11.94 7.44 2.16
C LEU A 76 -11.39 7.06 0.78
N LYS A 77 -12.14 6.25 0.02
CA LYS A 77 -11.78 5.88 -1.35
C LYS A 77 -11.54 7.12 -2.21
N ALA A 78 -12.45 8.10 -2.19
CA ALA A 78 -12.32 9.33 -2.97
C ALA A 78 -11.09 10.16 -2.55
N ARG A 79 -10.79 10.22 -1.24
CA ARG A 79 -9.58 10.90 -0.75
C ARG A 79 -8.29 10.23 -1.24
N ILE A 80 -8.24 8.89 -1.21
CA ILE A 80 -7.11 8.11 -1.70
C ILE A 80 -6.96 8.23 -3.22
N GLU A 81 -8.06 8.17 -3.95
CA GLU A 81 -8.08 8.35 -5.41
C GLU A 81 -7.53 9.72 -5.80
N LYS A 82 -7.95 10.78 -5.10
CA LYS A 82 -7.41 12.13 -5.31
C LYS A 82 -5.90 12.16 -5.08
N PHE A 83 -5.43 11.62 -3.95
CA PHE A 83 -4.00 11.55 -3.64
C PHE A 83 -3.20 10.79 -4.71
N LEU A 84 -3.70 9.64 -5.16
CA LEU A 84 -3.06 8.84 -6.20
C LEU A 84 -2.99 9.59 -7.53
N ASN A 85 -4.05 10.31 -7.91
CA ASN A 85 -4.04 11.16 -9.11
C ASN A 85 -3.06 12.33 -8.99
N GLU A 86 -2.94 12.96 -7.81
CA GLU A 86 -1.93 13.98 -7.55
C GLU A 86 -0.50 13.41 -7.65
N LYS A 87 -0.25 12.21 -7.11
CA LYS A 87 1.04 11.50 -7.24
C LYS A 87 1.35 11.11 -8.68
N LYS A 88 0.36 10.61 -9.40
CA LYS A 88 0.43 10.21 -10.80
C LYS A 88 0.95 11.36 -11.68
N ALA A 89 0.55 12.60 -11.38
CA ALA A 89 0.95 13.79 -12.14
C ALA A 89 2.39 14.27 -11.89
N GLN A 90 3.12 13.70 -10.91
CA GLN A 90 4.45 14.20 -10.52
C GLN A 90 5.56 13.75 -11.46
N THR A 91 5.53 12.51 -11.93
CA THR A 91 6.54 11.95 -12.81
C THR A 91 5.92 11.03 -13.85
N LYS A 92 6.59 10.87 -15.00
CA LYS A 92 6.17 9.94 -16.04
C LYS A 92 6.06 8.50 -15.53
N ASP A 93 6.99 8.08 -14.69
CA ASP A 93 7.00 6.71 -14.12
C ASP A 93 5.80 6.49 -13.21
N LEU A 94 5.49 7.45 -12.33
CA LEU A 94 4.28 7.38 -11.50
C LEU A 94 3.02 7.47 -12.34
N THR A 95 3.03 8.23 -13.44
CA THR A 95 1.91 8.28 -14.39
C THR A 95 1.56 6.89 -14.91
N THR A 96 2.58 6.15 -15.33
CA THR A 96 2.45 4.79 -15.86
C THR A 96 2.05 3.80 -14.77
N LEU A 97 2.78 3.75 -13.65
CA LEU A 97 2.59 2.75 -12.60
C LEU A 97 1.23 2.88 -11.90
N ILE A 98 0.86 4.09 -11.49
CA ILE A 98 -0.42 4.34 -10.83
C ILE A 98 -1.58 4.16 -11.84
N GLY A 99 -1.39 4.60 -13.09
CA GLY A 99 -2.37 4.38 -14.15
C GLY A 99 -2.63 2.90 -14.43
N TRP A 100 -1.60 2.07 -14.44
CA TRP A 100 -1.75 0.62 -14.55
C TRP A 100 -2.42 0.01 -13.32
N GLY A 101 -2.13 0.50 -12.12
CA GLY A 101 -2.81 0.09 -10.89
C GLY A 101 -4.33 0.28 -10.99
N PHE A 102 -4.79 1.48 -11.35
CA PHE A 102 -6.22 1.74 -11.56
C PHE A 102 -6.84 0.81 -12.60
N ARG A 103 -6.16 0.62 -13.74
CA ARG A 103 -6.63 -0.29 -14.79
C ARG A 103 -6.70 -1.74 -14.33
N LEU A 104 -5.79 -2.18 -13.47
CA LEU A 104 -5.77 -3.52 -12.92
C LEU A 104 -6.98 -3.74 -11.99
N VAL A 105 -7.28 -2.76 -11.14
CA VAL A 105 -8.47 -2.77 -10.27
C VAL A 105 -9.76 -2.88 -11.12
N ASP A 106 -9.88 -2.07 -12.17
CA ASP A 106 -11.02 -2.16 -13.11
C ASP A 106 -11.09 -3.51 -13.82
N TYR A 107 -9.93 -4.05 -14.22
CA TYR A 107 -9.85 -5.34 -14.90
C TYR A 107 -10.32 -6.49 -13.99
N HIS A 108 -9.95 -6.46 -12.71
CA HIS A 108 -10.40 -7.46 -11.74
C HIS A 108 -11.92 -7.52 -11.60
N LYS A 109 -12.66 -6.42 -11.87
CA LYS A 109 -14.13 -6.43 -11.83
C LYS A 109 -14.82 -7.11 -13.00
N LYS A 110 -14.10 -7.39 -14.10
CA LYS A 110 -14.73 -7.97 -15.30
C LYS A 110 -15.28 -9.37 -15.00
N PRO A 111 -16.52 -9.69 -15.40
CA PRO A 111 -17.13 -10.99 -15.15
C PRO A 111 -16.29 -12.16 -15.66
N GLU A 112 -15.66 -11.99 -16.82
CA GLU A 112 -14.75 -12.95 -17.44
C GLU A 112 -13.58 -13.31 -16.51
N TYR A 113 -12.98 -12.33 -15.84
CA TYR A 113 -11.84 -12.53 -14.96
C TYR A 113 -12.25 -13.19 -13.64
N GLN A 114 -13.37 -12.74 -13.06
CA GLN A 114 -13.92 -13.36 -11.86
C GLN A 114 -14.30 -14.83 -12.09
N ALA A 115 -14.89 -15.15 -13.24
CA ALA A 115 -15.21 -16.52 -13.63
C ALA A 115 -13.95 -17.41 -13.69
N VAL A 116 -12.83 -16.90 -14.22
CA VAL A 116 -11.56 -17.62 -14.25
C VAL A 116 -10.99 -17.86 -12.85
N LEU A 117 -11.07 -16.86 -11.95
CA LEU A 117 -10.62 -17.04 -10.56
C LEU A 117 -11.45 -18.09 -9.81
N HIS A 118 -12.77 -18.11 -10.01
CA HIS A 118 -13.65 -19.10 -9.41
C HIS A 118 -13.50 -20.51 -9.98
N ALA A 119 -13.12 -20.63 -11.25
CA ALA A 119 -12.92 -21.91 -11.95
C ALA A 119 -11.53 -22.52 -11.72
N SER A 120 -10.57 -21.75 -11.19
CA SER A 120 -9.20 -22.22 -10.94
C SER A 120 -9.16 -23.10 -9.68
N PRO A 121 -8.63 -24.34 -9.75
CA PRO A 121 -8.43 -25.17 -8.56
C PRO A 121 -7.50 -24.46 -7.56
N LYS A 122 -7.84 -24.52 -6.27
CA LYS A 122 -7.00 -24.01 -5.18
C LYS A 122 -5.77 -24.89 -4.96
#